data_AF-B8EIW6-F1
#
_entry.id   AF-B8EIW6-F1
#
_cell.length_a   1.000
_cell.length_b   1.000
_cell.length_c   1.000
_cell.angle_alpha   90.00
_cell.angle_beta   90.00
_cell.angle_gamma   90.00
#
_symmetry.space_group_name_H-M   'P 1'
#
loop_
_entity.id
_entity.type
_entity.pdbx_description
1 polymer ?
#
loop_
_entity_poly.entity_id
_entity_poly.type
_entity_poly.pdbx_seq_one_letter_code
_entity_poly.pdbx_strand_id
1 'polypeptide(L)' 'MQSMSAKDAKYGFGRLIDLARSEPVVVEKHGRPVVVVLAIEEYARLRDGASGAATPSVAAPIKPAAKRTRTERA' A
#
# COMPACT_ATOMS: atom_id res chain seq x y z
N MET A 1 -12.83 -1.22 -5.60
CA MET A 1 -11.41 -0.82 -5.39
C MET A 1 -11.43 0.31 -4.38
N GLN A 2 -11.03 0.01 -3.16
CA GLN A 2 -10.99 0.97 -2.06
C GLN A 2 -9.68 1.76 -2.09
N SER A 3 -9.68 2.97 -1.55
CA SER A 3 -8.46 3.72 -1.25
C SER A 3 -8.38 4.08 0.21
N MET A 4 -7.16 4.09 0.76
CA MET A 4 -6.89 4.43 2.15
C MET A 4 -5.60 5.23 2.27
N SER A 5 -5.56 6.20 3.19
CA SER A 5 -4.34 6.97 3.41
C SER A 5 -3.25 6.12 4.07
N ALA A 6 -1.99 6.47 3.84
CA ALA A 6 -0.84 5.83 4.50
C ALA A 6 -0.89 5.99 6.03
N LYS A 7 -1.54 7.06 6.52
CA LYS A 7 -1.76 7.27 7.95
C LYS A 7 -2.74 6.22 8.48
N ASP A 8 -3.87 6.03 7.82
CA ASP A 8 -4.90 5.08 8.25
C ASP A 8 -4.42 3.64 8.09
N ALA A 9 -3.68 3.34 7.02
CA ALA A 9 -3.01 2.05 6.83
C ALA A 9 -2.05 1.70 7.98
N LYS A 10 -1.29 2.70 8.47
CA LYS A 10 -0.36 2.51 9.59
C LYS A 10 -1.09 2.25 10.91
N TYR A 11 -2.19 2.95 11.18
CA TYR A 11 -2.92 2.82 12.46
C TYR A 11 -3.93 1.67 12.46
N GLY A 12 -4.44 1.27 11.29
CA GLY A 12 -5.46 0.25 11.10
C GLY A 12 -4.98 -0.92 10.26
N PHE A 13 -3.74 -1.39 10.45
CA PHE A 13 -3.18 -2.44 9.59
C PHE A 13 -4.01 -3.74 9.62
N GLY A 14 -4.57 -4.14 10.77
CA GLY A 14 -5.49 -5.29 10.84
C GLY A 14 -6.70 -5.11 9.92
N ARG A 15 -7.36 -3.95 10.01
CA ARG A 15 -8.49 -3.57 9.14
C ARG A 15 -8.08 -3.52 7.66
N LEU A 16 -6.87 -3.05 7.34
CA LEU A 16 -6.34 -3.05 5.98
C LEU A 16 -6.29 -4.47 5.42
N ILE A 17 -5.80 -5.43 6.21
CA ILE A 17 -5.71 -6.83 5.80
C ILE A 17 -7.09 -7.43 5.58
N ASP A 18 -8.04 -7.17 6.48
CA ASP A 18 -9.41 -7.66 6.34
C ASP A 18 -10.06 -7.12 5.05
N LEU A 19 -9.90 -5.82 4.77
CA LEU A 19 -10.39 -5.20 3.54
C LEU A 19 -9.70 -5.77 2.30
N ALA A 20 -8.38 -5.93 2.34
CA ALA A 20 -7.58 -6.45 1.22
C ALA A 20 -7.90 -7.90 0.86
N ARG A 21 -8.47 -8.68 1.79
CA ARG A 21 -8.98 -10.03 1.51
C ARG A 21 -10.29 -10.01 0.73
N SER A 22 -11.13 -8.98 0.91
CA SER A 22 -12.40 -8.83 0.19
C SER A 22 -12.23 -8.13 -1.15
N GLU A 23 -11.43 -7.06 -1.22
CA GLU A 23 -11.16 -6.33 -2.45
C GLU A 23 -9.78 -5.66 -2.42
N PRO A 24 -9.13 -5.39 -3.58
CA PRO A 24 -7.88 -4.65 -3.62
C PRO A 24 -8.02 -3.23 -3.04
N VAL A 25 -7.08 -2.88 -2.16
CA VAL A 25 -7.03 -1.57 -1.48
C VAL A 25 -5.79 -0.80 -1.94
N VAL A 26 -6.00 0.40 -2.46
CA VAL A 26 -4.94 1.34 -2.84
C VAL A 26 -4.53 2.14 -1.60
N VAL A 27 -3.24 2.17 -1.29
CA VAL A 27 -2.70 3.02 -0.24
C VAL A 27 -2.08 4.27 -0.85
N GLU A 28 -2.58 5.41 -0.41
CA GLU A 28 -2.16 6.73 -0.88
C GLU A 28 -1.27 7.43 0.14
N LYS A 29 -0.22 8.09 -0.34
CA LYS A 29 0.63 8.96 0.48
C LYS A 29 0.55 10.37 -0.09
N HIS A 30 0.13 11.33 0.72
CA HIS A 30 -0.06 12.73 0.31
C HIS A 30 -0.93 12.87 -0.96
N GLY A 31 -2.01 12.09 -1.05
CA GLY A 31 -2.95 12.11 -2.20
C GLY A 31 -2.41 11.48 -3.47
N ARG A 32 -1.30 10.72 -3.40
CA ARG A 32 -0.76 9.96 -4.52
C ARG A 32 -0.84 8.47 -4.23
N PRO A 33 -1.38 7.63 -5.13
CA PRO A 33 -1.37 6.19 -4.96
C PRO A 33 0.08 5.70 -5.00
N VAL A 34 0.47 4.88 -4.00
CA VAL A 34 1.85 4.39 -3.88
C VAL A 34 1.92 2.87 -3.93
N VAL A 35 0.98 2.18 -3.27
CA VAL A 35 0.94 0.71 -3.26
C VAL A 35 -0.50 0.22 -3.33
N VAL A 36 -0.67 -1.03 -3.77
CA VAL A 36 -1.95 -1.75 -3.72
C VAL A 36 -1.75 -2.98 -2.85
N VAL A 37 -2.67 -3.21 -1.92
CA VAL A 37 -2.70 -4.39 -1.05
C VAL A 37 -3.89 -5.25 -1.47
N LEU A 38 -3.65 -6.53 -1.69
CA LEU A 38 -4.66 -7.51 -2.09
C LEU A 38 -4.32 -8.89 -1.49
N ALA A 39 -5.29 -9.79 -1.52
CA ALA A 39 -5.13 -11.18 -1.10
C ALA A 39 -4.03 -11.91 -1.91
N ILE A 40 -3.36 -12.87 -1.27
CA ILE A 40 -2.27 -13.63 -1.91
C ILE A 40 -2.79 -14.50 -3.06
N GLU A 41 -4.00 -15.02 -2.93
CA GLU A 41 -4.68 -15.83 -3.92
C GLU A 41 -4.97 -15.02 -5.19
N GLU A 42 -5.40 -13.78 -5.02
CA GLU A 42 -5.66 -12.86 -6.14
C GLU A 42 -4.36 -12.40 -6.78
N TYR A 43 -3.32 -12.14 -5.97
CA TYR A 43 -1.99 -11.83 -6.49
C TYR A 43 -1.43 -12.99 -7.31
N ALA A 44 -1.61 -14.24 -6.87
CA ALA A 44 -1.19 -15.43 -7.60
C ALA A 44 -1.93 -15.56 -8.93
N ARG A 45 -3.25 -15.32 -8.97
CA ARG A 45 -4.00 -15.31 -10.24
C ARG A 45 -3.48 -14.26 -11.21
N LEU A 46 -3.26 -13.03 -10.72
CA LEU A 46 -2.77 -11.93 -11.53
C LEU A 46 -1.34 -12.19 -12.04
N ARG A 47 -0.43 -12.69 -11.19
CA ARG A 47 0.95 -12.95 -11.60
C ARG A 47 1.03 -14.08 -12.63
N ASP A 48 0.23 -15.14 -12.45
CA ASP A 48 0.26 -16.31 -13.31
C ASP A 48 -0.39 -15.98 -14.67
N GLY A 49 -1.42 -15.13 -14.69
CA GLY A 49 -2.00 -14.56 -15.92
C GLY A 49 -1.15 -13.47 -16.58
N ALA A 50 -0.34 -12.74 -15.81
CA ALA A 50 0.53 -11.67 -16.31
C ALA A 50 1.85 -12.16 -16.93
N SER A 51 2.17 -13.46 -16.87
CA SER A 51 3.36 -14.02 -17.54
C SER A 51 3.36 -13.84 -19.07
N GLY A 52 2.28 -13.30 -19.65
CA GLY A 52 2.20 -12.85 -21.05
C GLY A 52 2.37 -11.33 -21.29
N ALA A 53 2.45 -10.47 -20.27
CA ALA A 53 2.54 -9.01 -20.46
C ALA A 53 3.48 -8.32 -19.46
N ALA A 54 4.49 -7.66 -20.01
CA ALA A 54 5.59 -6.98 -19.35
C ALA A 54 5.20 -6.15 -18.10
N THR A 55 6.01 -6.28 -17.06
CA THR A 55 5.97 -5.49 -15.82
C THR A 55 6.07 -3.99 -16.09
N PRO A 56 5.15 -3.14 -15.61
CA PRO A 56 5.40 -1.71 -15.54
C PRO A 56 6.40 -1.42 -14.43
N SER A 57 7.52 -0.82 -14.82
CA SER A 57 8.54 -0.25 -13.95
C SER A 57 7.94 0.83 -13.06
N VAL A 58 7.83 0.55 -11.75
CA VAL A 58 7.62 1.56 -10.71
C VAL A 58 8.90 1.63 -9.87
N ALA A 59 10.01 1.97 -10.52
CA ALA A 59 11.26 2.30 -9.85
C ALA A 59 11.26 3.80 -9.53
N ALA A 60 10.72 4.18 -8.37
CA ALA A 60 11.08 5.42 -7.71
C ALA A 60 11.27 5.14 -6.20
N PRO A 61 12.48 5.35 -5.64
CA PRO A 61 12.76 5.03 -4.25
C PRO A 61 11.96 5.96 -3.33
N ILE A 62 11.09 5.37 -2.53
CA ILE A 62 10.31 6.07 -1.50
C ILE A 62 11.28 6.46 -0.38
N LYS A 63 11.80 7.69 -0.38
CA LYS A 63 12.60 8.19 0.75
C LYS A 63 11.74 8.09 2.04
N PRO A 64 12.25 7.49 3.12
CA PRO A 64 11.51 7.40 4.37
C PRO A 64 11.35 8.81 4.95
N ALA A 65 10.10 9.18 5.24
CA ALA A 65 9.79 10.45 5.89
C ALA A 65 10.27 10.39 7.34
N ALA A 66 11.28 11.21 7.66
CA ALA A 66 11.84 11.35 8.99
C ALA A 66 10.74 11.69 10.01
N LYS A 67 10.59 10.85 11.05
CA LYS A 67 9.71 11.13 12.18
C LYS A 67 10.36 12.21 13.04
N ARG A 68 9.85 13.45 12.98
CA ARG A 68 10.17 14.49 13.98
C ARG A 68 9.48 14.11 15.30
N THR A 69 10.23 13.52 16.22
CA THR A 69 9.85 13.44 17.64
C THR A 69 9.98 14.82 18.25
N ARG A 70 8.86 15.41 18.66
CA ARG A 70 8.82 16.64 19.46
C ARG A 70 9.08 16.25 20.91
N THR A 71 10.32 16.36 21.35
CA THR A 71 10.68 16.41 22.76
C THR A 71 11.39 17.73 22.98
N GLU A 72 10.74 18.65 23.69
CA GLU A 72 11.34 19.50 24.72
C GLU A 72 10.26 20.44 25.27
N ARG A 73 9.79 20.10 26.48
CA ARG A 73 9.38 21.06 27.50
C ARG A 73 10.23 20.70 28.72
N ALA A 74 11.22 21.52 29.00
CA ALA A 74 11.83 21.72 30.30
C ALA A 74 12.02 23.23 30.43
#